data_AF-A0A7S2HW81-F1
#
_entry.id   AF-A0A7S2HW81-F1
#
_cell.length_a   1.000
_cell.length_b   1.000
_cell.length_c   1.000
_cell.angle_alpha   90.00
_cell.angle_beta   90.00
_cell.angle_gamma   90.00
#
_symmetry.space_group_name_H-M   'P 1'
#
loop_
_entity.id
_entity.type
_entity.pdbx_description
1 polymer ?
#
loop_
_entity_poly.entity_id
_entity_poly.type
_entity_poly.pdbx_seq_one_letter_code
_entity_poly.pdbx_strand_id
1 'polypeptide(L)'
;DTNTEDGQKKYGHMYTGIDRFAIEHATQASGDIKCDHWHDGTGFLTHHLAMTMSFDLSLRTVDPAVTLPYWDFTLEGERLYRLGQGPSKITEVSPLFTNAWFGSTDELSHVKDSRWAHTSAIRAIVGEKTRRNSYGYVRAPWNNARDSELIRHVTDVCGIEPANKPIPTCFTHFSLTNITSLASWLVNAAGNGHGPVHVNTGGVFGECSGMMSKMYDDHEDLLAQNFTVKGISDMILATTGIDNGWVGTDVYTLKQIVTICSTS
;
A
#
# COMPACT_ATOMS: atom_id res chain seq x y z
N ASP A 1 -15.81 -1.09 -17.43
CA ASP A 1 -14.60 -0.27 -17.67
C ASP A 1 -14.29 -0.14 -19.15
N THR A 2 -13.77 1.02 -19.56
CA THR A 2 -13.31 1.28 -20.93
C THR A 2 -11.79 1.13 -20.92
N ASN A 3 -11.24 0.24 -21.75
CA ASN A 3 -9.78 0.12 -21.87
C ASN A 3 -9.19 1.37 -22.55
N THR A 4 -7.86 1.52 -22.47
CA THR A 4 -7.17 2.69 -23.02
C THR A 4 -7.43 2.89 -24.52
N GLU A 5 -7.41 1.83 -25.33
CA GLU A 5 -7.57 1.93 -26.79
C GLU A 5 -8.97 2.43 -27.18
N ASP A 6 -10.01 1.82 -26.60
CA ASP A 6 -11.40 2.18 -26.88
C ASP A 6 -11.75 3.56 -26.31
N GLY A 7 -11.17 3.91 -25.16
CA GLY A 7 -11.35 5.22 -24.58
C GLY A 7 -10.64 6.31 -25.37
N GLN A 8 -9.47 6.05 -25.95
CA GLN A 8 -8.81 7.00 -26.85
C GLN A 8 -9.61 7.25 -28.13
N LYS A 9 -10.25 6.22 -28.69
CA LYS A 9 -11.16 6.37 -29.85
C LYS A 9 -12.37 7.24 -29.50
N LYS A 10 -12.86 7.18 -28.26
CA LYS A 10 -14.07 7.87 -27.80
C LYS A 10 -13.84 9.28 -27.25
N TYR A 11 -12.80 9.46 -26.46
CA TYR A 11 -12.52 10.66 -25.67
C TYR A 11 -11.29 11.43 -26.17
N GLY A 12 -10.52 10.84 -27.10
CA GLY A 12 -9.34 11.44 -27.70
C GLY A 12 -8.03 10.88 -27.16
N HIS A 13 -6.94 11.18 -27.86
CA HIS A 13 -5.62 10.57 -27.64
C HIS A 13 -5.03 10.76 -26.22
N MET A 14 -5.52 11.72 -25.45
CA MET A 14 -5.08 11.98 -24.07
C MET A 14 -5.77 11.09 -23.04
N TYR A 15 -6.79 10.32 -23.44
CA TYR A 15 -7.42 9.35 -22.54
C TYR A 15 -6.46 8.20 -22.22
N THR A 16 -6.42 7.82 -20.95
CA THR A 16 -5.71 6.65 -20.45
C THR A 16 -6.60 5.92 -19.44
N GLY A 17 -6.80 4.62 -19.65
CA GLY A 17 -7.58 3.76 -18.76
C GLY A 17 -6.88 3.54 -17.41
N ILE A 18 -7.66 3.26 -16.37
CA ILE A 18 -7.13 3.05 -15.00
C ILE A 18 -6.18 1.85 -14.91
N ASP A 19 -6.42 0.83 -15.74
CA ASP A 19 -5.58 -0.36 -15.88
C ASP A 19 -4.14 0.00 -16.21
N ARG A 20 -3.94 0.95 -17.13
CA ARG A 20 -2.61 1.40 -17.54
C ARG A 20 -1.87 2.06 -16.38
N PHE A 21 -2.52 2.96 -15.64
CA PHE A 21 -1.91 3.61 -14.48
C PHE A 21 -1.50 2.60 -13.40
N ALA A 22 -2.38 1.65 -13.08
CA ALA A 22 -2.10 0.62 -12.09
C ALA A 22 -0.97 -0.32 -12.52
N ILE A 23 -0.93 -0.73 -13.80
CA ILE A 23 0.14 -1.58 -14.35
C ILE A 23 1.47 -0.83 -14.36
N GLU A 24 1.48 0.44 -14.75
CA GLU A 24 2.69 1.28 -14.74
C GLU A 24 3.23 1.45 -13.32
N HIS A 25 2.37 1.77 -12.36
CA HIS A 25 2.74 1.83 -10.95
C HIS A 25 3.30 0.48 -10.47
N ALA A 26 2.60 -0.63 -10.71
CA ALA A 26 3.08 -1.96 -10.30
C ALA A 26 4.40 -2.37 -10.96
N THR A 27 4.65 -1.95 -12.20
CA THR A 27 5.86 -2.33 -12.96
C THR A 27 7.05 -1.43 -12.64
N GLN A 28 6.84 -0.13 -12.46
CA GLN A 28 7.93 0.83 -12.26
C GLN A 28 8.22 1.08 -10.79
N ALA A 29 7.19 1.00 -9.94
CA ALA A 29 7.29 1.30 -8.51
C ALA A 29 7.51 0.06 -7.65
N SER A 30 7.20 -1.15 -8.14
CA SER A 30 7.47 -2.40 -7.38
C SER A 30 7.97 -3.56 -8.24
N GLY A 31 8.07 -3.37 -9.56
CA GLY A 31 8.42 -4.39 -10.57
C GLY A 31 9.78 -5.04 -10.40
N ASP A 32 10.73 -4.35 -9.77
CA ASP A 32 12.09 -4.82 -9.56
C ASP A 32 12.49 -4.67 -8.09
N ILE A 33 12.89 -5.78 -7.46
CA ILE A 33 13.32 -5.81 -6.06
C ILE A 33 14.66 -5.08 -5.86
N LYS A 34 15.38 -4.81 -6.95
CA LYS A 34 16.66 -4.10 -6.96
C LYS A 34 16.55 -2.66 -7.43
N CYS A 35 15.41 -2.30 -8.03
CA CYS A 35 15.23 -1.04 -8.74
C CYS A 35 13.78 -0.56 -8.60
N ASP A 36 13.39 -0.14 -7.38
CA ASP A 36 12.21 0.71 -7.23
C ASP A 36 12.54 2.08 -7.83
N HIS A 37 11.88 2.43 -8.94
CA HIS A 37 12.13 3.69 -9.62
C HIS A 37 11.30 4.85 -9.05
N TRP A 38 10.27 4.56 -8.25
CA TRP A 38 9.20 5.51 -7.94
C TRP A 38 8.96 5.74 -6.46
N HIS A 39 9.30 4.88 -5.51
CA HIS A 39 9.02 5.14 -4.09
C HIS A 39 10.21 5.65 -3.29
N ASP A 40 11.43 5.42 -3.76
CA ASP A 40 12.65 5.84 -3.06
C ASP A 40 13.30 7.09 -3.63
N GLY A 41 13.72 7.97 -2.72
CA GLY A 41 14.51 9.16 -3.04
C GLY A 41 13.81 10.13 -4.02
N THR A 42 14.55 10.58 -5.04
CA THR A 42 14.09 11.59 -6.00
C THR A 42 13.03 11.10 -6.98
N GLY A 43 12.81 9.77 -7.05
CA GLY A 43 11.76 9.17 -7.86
C GLY A 43 10.35 9.43 -7.32
N PHE A 44 10.19 9.52 -5.99
CA PHE A 44 8.88 9.64 -5.34
C PHE A 44 8.02 10.76 -5.87
N LEU A 45 8.39 12.00 -5.57
CA LEU A 45 7.54 13.15 -5.87
C LEU A 45 7.31 13.30 -7.38
N THR A 46 8.36 13.10 -8.18
CA THR A 46 8.31 13.38 -9.62
C THR A 46 7.38 12.42 -10.36
N HIS A 47 7.48 11.12 -10.10
CA HIS A 47 6.62 10.13 -10.75
C HIS A 47 5.17 10.20 -10.26
N HIS A 48 4.94 10.39 -8.95
CA HIS A 48 3.57 10.52 -8.43
C HIS A 48 2.90 11.80 -8.94
N LEU A 49 3.63 12.92 -9.06
CA LEU A 49 3.11 14.14 -9.66
C LEU A 49 2.77 13.92 -11.14
N ALA A 50 3.66 13.31 -11.92
CA ALA A 50 3.42 13.03 -13.33
C ALA A 50 2.21 12.12 -13.53
N MET A 51 2.08 11.06 -12.73
CA MET A 51 0.94 10.14 -12.77
C MET A 51 -0.37 10.86 -12.41
N THR A 52 -0.36 11.69 -11.37
CA THR A 52 -1.51 12.49 -10.93
C THR A 52 -1.97 13.45 -12.03
N MET A 53 -1.02 14.16 -12.66
CA MET A 53 -1.31 15.08 -13.76
C MET A 53 -1.85 14.34 -14.99
N SER A 54 -1.27 13.19 -15.36
CA SER A 54 -1.77 12.37 -16.46
C SER A 54 -3.17 11.82 -16.20
N PHE A 55 -3.48 11.43 -14.96
CA PHE A 55 -4.82 10.97 -14.60
C PHE A 55 -5.84 12.10 -14.65
N ASP A 56 -5.53 13.29 -14.14
CA ASP A 56 -6.40 14.48 -14.25
C ASP A 56 -6.64 14.89 -15.71
N LEU A 57 -5.61 14.84 -16.56
CA LEU A 57 -5.77 15.05 -18.00
C LEU A 57 -6.69 14.00 -18.64
N SER A 58 -6.53 12.72 -18.29
CA SER A 58 -7.41 11.64 -18.75
C SER A 58 -8.87 11.91 -18.34
N LEU A 59 -9.12 12.30 -17.08
CA LEU A 59 -10.47 12.64 -16.60
C LEU A 59 -11.08 13.79 -17.41
N ARG A 60 -10.31 14.83 -17.69
CA ARG A 60 -10.78 16.00 -18.46
C ARG A 60 -11.05 15.71 -19.94
N THR A 61 -10.51 14.62 -20.49
CA THR A 61 -10.93 14.15 -21.83
C THR A 61 -12.34 13.57 -21.85
N VAL A 62 -12.80 13.04 -20.71
CA VAL A 62 -14.15 12.50 -20.55
C VAL A 62 -15.13 13.61 -20.19
N ASP A 63 -14.78 14.43 -19.19
CA ASP A 63 -15.55 15.59 -18.76
C ASP A 63 -14.61 16.75 -18.38
N PRO A 64 -14.52 17.82 -19.19
CA PRO A 64 -13.61 18.93 -18.93
C PRO A 64 -13.99 19.75 -17.68
N ALA A 65 -15.17 19.58 -17.11
CA ALA A 65 -15.58 20.24 -15.87
C ALA A 65 -15.05 19.53 -14.61
N VAL A 66 -14.52 18.32 -14.74
CA VAL A 66 -14.00 17.52 -13.62
C VAL A 66 -12.50 17.74 -13.45
N THR A 67 -12.06 17.84 -12.21
CA THR A 67 -10.66 17.75 -11.82
C THR A 67 -10.47 16.60 -10.84
N LEU A 68 -9.25 16.10 -10.71
CA LEU A 68 -8.95 15.07 -9.72
C LEU A 68 -9.20 15.61 -8.29
N PRO A 69 -10.17 15.05 -7.54
CA PRO A 69 -10.35 15.43 -6.13
C PRO A 69 -9.20 14.93 -5.27
N TYR A 70 -8.93 15.64 -4.17
CA TYR A 70 -8.02 15.16 -3.13
C TYR A 70 -8.77 14.95 -1.82
N TRP A 71 -8.24 14.08 -0.97
CA TRP A 71 -8.70 13.83 0.39
C TRP A 71 -7.56 14.12 1.36
N ASP A 72 -7.79 15.03 2.29
CA ASP A 72 -6.83 15.34 3.36
C ASP A 72 -6.98 14.36 4.52
N PHE A 73 -6.35 13.20 4.40
CA PHE A 73 -6.34 12.15 5.43
C PHE A 73 -5.67 12.58 6.74
N THR A 74 -4.97 13.73 6.77
CA THR A 74 -4.30 14.19 7.98
C THR A 74 -5.28 14.61 9.06
N LEU A 75 -6.49 15.02 8.67
CA LEU A 75 -7.58 15.36 9.57
C LEU A 75 -8.08 14.13 10.33
N GLU A 76 -8.28 13.00 9.64
CA GLU A 76 -8.64 11.75 10.28
C GLU A 76 -7.49 11.19 11.13
N GLY A 77 -6.25 11.26 10.64
CA GLY A 77 -5.08 10.86 11.44
C GLY A 77 -4.99 11.63 12.76
N GLU A 78 -5.15 12.96 12.70
CA GLU A 78 -5.18 13.81 13.90
C GLU A 78 -6.35 13.46 14.84
N ARG A 79 -7.52 13.17 14.29
CA ARG A 79 -8.69 12.79 15.09
C ARG A 79 -8.47 11.45 15.81
N LEU A 80 -7.93 10.45 15.13
CA LEU A 80 -7.58 9.15 15.73
C LEU A 80 -6.56 9.33 16.86
N TYR A 81 -5.51 10.11 16.60
CA TYR A 81 -4.49 10.42 17.61
C TYR A 81 -5.08 11.04 18.87
N ARG A 82 -5.95 12.06 18.74
CA ARG A 82 -6.60 12.72 19.88
C ARG A 82 -7.53 11.82 20.67
N LEU A 83 -8.14 10.84 20.02
CA LEU A 83 -9.02 9.86 20.66
C LEU A 83 -8.24 8.68 21.27
N GLY A 84 -6.92 8.61 21.09
CA GLY A 84 -6.11 7.46 21.50
C GLY A 84 -6.49 6.19 20.75
N GLN A 85 -6.97 6.33 19.51
CA GLN A 85 -7.45 5.23 18.67
C GLN A 85 -6.41 4.85 17.60
N GLY A 86 -6.39 3.56 17.25
CA GLY A 86 -5.56 3.03 16.18
C GLY A 86 -6.18 3.22 14.78
N PRO A 87 -5.40 2.94 13.71
CA PRO A 87 -5.85 3.09 12.33
C PRO A 87 -7.10 2.27 11.95
N SER A 88 -7.39 1.18 12.65
CA SER A 88 -8.58 0.36 12.43
C SER A 88 -9.88 1.13 12.61
N LYS A 89 -9.83 2.26 13.31
CA LYS A 89 -10.97 3.14 13.56
C LYS A 89 -11.19 4.20 12.47
N ILE A 90 -10.41 4.18 11.38
CA ILE A 90 -10.53 5.16 10.28
C ILE A 90 -11.94 5.19 9.66
N THR A 91 -12.62 4.04 9.56
CA THR A 91 -13.98 3.95 9.02
C THR A 91 -15.04 4.55 9.94
N GLU A 92 -14.75 4.67 11.24
CA GLU A 92 -15.64 5.30 12.23
C GLU A 92 -15.51 6.83 12.24
N VAL A 93 -14.34 7.36 11.86
CA VAL A 93 -14.05 8.79 11.94
C VAL A 93 -14.04 9.53 10.61
N SER A 94 -13.84 8.82 9.50
CA SER A 94 -13.75 9.43 8.16
C SER A 94 -15.13 9.63 7.53
N PRO A 95 -15.42 10.82 6.98
CA PRO A 95 -16.61 11.02 6.15
C PRO A 95 -16.51 10.33 4.79
N LEU A 96 -15.31 9.92 4.35
CA LEU A 96 -15.07 9.33 3.03
C LEU A 96 -15.27 7.82 3.03
N PHE A 97 -14.79 7.09 4.05
CA PHE A 97 -14.91 5.64 4.13
C PHE A 97 -16.30 5.16 4.58
N THR A 98 -17.31 5.56 3.83
CA THR A 98 -18.69 5.16 4.03
C THR A 98 -19.21 4.35 2.85
N ASN A 99 -20.26 3.57 3.08
CA ASN A 99 -20.92 2.81 2.02
C ASN A 99 -21.48 3.71 0.91
N ALA A 100 -21.74 5.00 1.18
CA ALA A 100 -22.20 5.95 0.17
C ALA A 100 -21.14 6.23 -0.91
N TRP A 101 -19.86 6.18 -0.57
CA TRP A 101 -18.75 6.44 -1.50
C TRP A 101 -18.21 5.18 -2.17
N PHE A 102 -18.05 4.11 -1.37
CA PHE A 102 -17.33 2.90 -1.78
C PHE A 102 -18.17 1.62 -1.74
N GLY A 103 -19.43 1.72 -1.34
CA GLY A 103 -20.31 0.57 -1.17
C GLY A 103 -20.05 -0.24 0.10
N SER A 104 -21.01 -1.10 0.43
CA SER A 104 -20.89 -2.08 1.50
C SER A 104 -20.07 -3.29 1.07
N THR A 105 -19.40 -3.95 2.03
CA THR A 105 -18.62 -5.17 1.78
C THR A 105 -19.27 -6.41 2.37
N ASP A 106 -18.94 -7.59 1.85
CA ASP A 106 -19.23 -8.88 2.50
C ASP A 106 -18.09 -9.33 3.44
N GLU A 107 -18.20 -10.55 3.97
CA GLU A 107 -17.20 -11.15 4.87
C GLU A 107 -15.86 -11.43 4.17
N LEU A 108 -15.84 -11.48 2.83
CA LEU A 108 -14.66 -11.66 2.00
C LEU A 108 -14.13 -10.33 1.45
N SER A 109 -14.63 -9.20 1.96
CA SER A 109 -14.25 -7.85 1.53
C SER A 109 -14.60 -7.53 0.08
N HIS A 110 -15.53 -8.28 -0.55
CA HIS A 110 -16.08 -7.95 -1.86
C HIS A 110 -17.05 -6.79 -1.74
N VAL A 111 -16.93 -5.82 -2.66
CA VAL A 111 -17.86 -4.69 -2.72
C VAL A 111 -19.19 -5.15 -3.33
N LYS A 112 -20.26 -5.12 -2.53
CA LYS A 112 -21.59 -5.65 -2.91
C LYS A 112 -22.44 -4.66 -3.70
N ASP A 113 -22.25 -3.37 -3.45
CA ASP A 113 -23.06 -2.29 -4.01
C ASP A 113 -22.18 -1.09 -4.38
N SER A 114 -22.78 -0.06 -5.00
CA SER A 114 -22.10 1.10 -5.60
C SER A 114 -21.49 0.86 -6.99
N ARG A 115 -20.88 1.91 -7.54
CA ARG A 115 -20.15 1.94 -8.82
C ARG A 115 -18.87 1.08 -8.84
N TRP A 116 -18.45 0.58 -7.67
CA TRP A 116 -17.28 -0.29 -7.52
C TRP A 116 -17.63 -1.78 -7.42
N ALA A 117 -18.92 -2.13 -7.28
CA ALA A 117 -19.36 -3.51 -7.28
C ALA A 117 -19.08 -4.15 -8.64
N HIS A 118 -18.55 -5.38 -8.63
CA HIS A 118 -18.16 -6.12 -9.83
C HIS A 118 -17.10 -5.43 -10.72
N THR A 119 -16.42 -4.40 -10.22
CA THR A 119 -15.24 -3.86 -10.91
C THR A 119 -14.20 -4.96 -11.02
N SER A 120 -13.69 -5.22 -12.22
CA SER A 120 -12.74 -6.31 -12.43
C SER A 120 -11.38 -5.98 -11.83
N ALA A 121 -10.75 -6.95 -11.20
CA ALA A 121 -9.37 -6.86 -10.77
C ALA A 121 -8.44 -6.83 -12.00
N ILE A 122 -7.44 -5.95 -11.97
CA ILE A 122 -6.50 -5.79 -13.08
C ILE A 122 -5.58 -7.00 -13.10
N ARG A 123 -5.48 -7.66 -14.26
CA ARG A 123 -4.64 -8.84 -14.45
C ARG A 123 -3.37 -8.45 -15.20
N ALA A 124 -2.22 -8.91 -14.73
CA ALA A 124 -0.97 -8.69 -15.42
C ALA A 124 -0.96 -9.47 -16.75
N ILE A 125 -0.45 -8.84 -17.79
CA ILE A 125 -0.28 -9.47 -19.10
C ILE A 125 0.87 -10.47 -19.02
N VAL A 126 0.65 -11.68 -19.54
CA VAL A 126 1.66 -12.74 -19.54
C VAL A 126 2.86 -12.30 -20.38
N GLY A 127 4.05 -12.22 -19.76
CA GLY A 127 5.30 -11.81 -20.42
C GLY A 127 5.77 -10.40 -20.07
N GLU A 128 4.94 -9.58 -19.42
CA GLU A 128 5.36 -8.28 -18.89
C GLU A 128 6.03 -8.43 -17.52
N LYS A 129 6.97 -7.53 -17.19
CA LYS A 129 7.64 -7.46 -15.87
C LYS A 129 6.73 -6.84 -14.78
N THR A 130 5.44 -7.11 -14.84
CA THR A 130 4.45 -6.52 -13.91
C THR A 130 4.40 -7.36 -12.64
N ARG A 131 4.55 -6.73 -11.45
CA ARG A 131 4.30 -7.46 -10.20
C ARG A 131 2.85 -7.90 -10.15
N ARG A 132 2.69 -9.15 -9.75
CA ARG A 132 1.41 -9.81 -9.63
C ARG A 132 1.49 -10.83 -8.50
N ASN A 133 0.35 -11.13 -7.92
CA ASN A 133 0.26 -12.23 -6.97
C ASN A 133 0.28 -13.59 -7.71
N SER A 134 0.22 -14.70 -6.97
CA SER A 134 0.29 -16.05 -7.53
C SER A 134 -0.82 -16.40 -8.53
N TYR A 135 -1.91 -15.63 -8.55
CA TYR A 135 -3.05 -15.81 -9.46
C TYR A 135 -3.00 -14.92 -10.71
N GLY A 136 -1.99 -14.04 -10.77
CA GLY A 136 -1.73 -13.18 -11.90
C GLY A 136 -2.42 -11.81 -11.84
N TYR A 137 -3.01 -11.44 -10.70
CA TYR A 137 -3.60 -10.11 -10.50
C TYR A 137 -2.54 -9.11 -10.07
N VAL A 138 -2.66 -7.88 -10.55
CA VAL A 138 -1.81 -6.74 -10.18
C VAL A 138 -2.16 -6.33 -8.75
N ARG A 139 -1.47 -6.96 -7.80
CA ARG A 139 -1.56 -6.77 -6.35
C ARG A 139 -0.14 -6.84 -5.79
N ALA A 140 0.04 -6.34 -4.57
CA ALA A 140 1.29 -6.54 -3.86
C ALA A 140 1.62 -8.04 -3.76
N PRO A 141 2.89 -8.48 -3.87
CA PRO A 141 3.26 -9.90 -3.85
C PRO A 141 2.81 -10.67 -2.59
N TRP A 142 2.68 -9.97 -1.47
CA TRP A 142 2.20 -10.52 -0.20
C TRP A 142 0.66 -10.56 -0.10
N ASN A 143 -0.07 -9.91 -1.00
CA ASN A 143 -1.52 -10.01 -1.10
C ASN A 143 -1.92 -11.09 -2.13
N ASN A 144 -2.00 -12.33 -1.65
CA ASN A 144 -2.36 -13.51 -2.44
C ASN A 144 -3.87 -13.79 -2.53
N ALA A 145 -4.71 -12.78 -2.35
CA ALA A 145 -6.14 -12.91 -2.59
C ALA A 145 -6.40 -13.24 -4.08
N ARG A 146 -7.26 -14.23 -4.35
CA ARG A 146 -7.49 -14.79 -5.71
C ARG A 146 -8.64 -14.15 -6.48
N ASP A 147 -9.26 -13.13 -5.90
CA ASP A 147 -10.51 -12.55 -6.37
C ASP A 147 -10.34 -11.87 -7.72
N SER A 148 -11.27 -12.16 -8.63
CA SER A 148 -11.33 -11.55 -9.97
C SER A 148 -11.93 -10.14 -9.97
N GLU A 149 -12.42 -9.68 -8.83
CA GLU A 149 -13.06 -8.38 -8.66
C GLU A 149 -12.27 -7.51 -7.67
N LEU A 150 -12.56 -6.20 -7.69
CA LEU A 150 -12.03 -5.23 -6.76
C LEU A 150 -12.49 -5.59 -5.34
N ILE A 151 -11.51 -5.61 -4.44
CA ILE A 151 -11.67 -5.92 -3.02
C ILE A 151 -11.40 -4.66 -2.23
N ARG A 152 -12.14 -4.46 -1.14
CA ARG A 152 -11.92 -3.34 -0.22
C ARG A 152 -11.77 -3.87 1.19
N HIS A 153 -10.51 -4.03 1.61
CA HIS A 153 -10.17 -4.48 2.95
C HIS A 153 -9.41 -3.37 3.67
N VAL A 154 -10.16 -2.53 4.39
CA VAL A 154 -9.58 -1.47 5.23
C VAL A 154 -9.33 -2.07 6.62
N THR A 155 -8.43 -1.47 7.39
CA THR A 155 -8.27 -1.63 8.86
C THR A 155 -7.28 -2.68 9.36
N ASP A 156 -6.94 -3.71 8.58
CA ASP A 156 -5.94 -4.70 9.02
C ASP A 156 -5.11 -5.33 7.89
N VAL A 157 -4.00 -5.93 8.30
CA VAL A 157 -3.13 -6.77 7.48
C VAL A 157 -3.11 -8.16 8.13
N CYS A 158 -3.84 -9.09 7.56
CA CYS A 158 -3.99 -10.47 8.03
C CYS A 158 -4.48 -10.54 9.48
N GLY A 159 -5.56 -9.81 9.80
CA GLY A 159 -6.19 -9.75 11.11
C GLY A 159 -5.44 -8.90 12.14
N ILE A 160 -4.33 -8.27 11.75
CA ILE A 160 -3.49 -7.46 12.64
C ILE A 160 -3.59 -5.99 12.24
N GLU A 161 -3.97 -5.15 13.20
CA GLU A 161 -3.93 -3.71 13.03
C GLU A 161 -2.48 -3.23 12.86
N PRO A 162 -2.14 -2.50 11.78
CA PRO A 162 -0.80 -1.99 11.54
C PRO A 162 -0.50 -0.75 12.40
N ALA A 163 -0.54 -0.90 13.73
CA ALA A 163 -0.39 0.21 14.68
C ALA A 163 0.97 0.94 14.59
N ASN A 164 2.00 0.28 14.05
CA ASN A 164 3.31 0.88 13.76
C ASN A 164 3.33 1.75 12.49
N LYS A 165 2.22 1.79 11.74
CA LYS A 165 2.01 2.64 10.56
C LYS A 165 0.75 3.48 10.78
N PRO A 166 0.76 4.43 11.73
CA PRO A 166 -0.39 5.27 11.97
C PRO A 166 -0.75 6.09 10.74
N ILE A 167 -2.04 6.39 10.54
CA ILE A 167 -2.47 7.37 9.54
C ILE A 167 -1.75 8.69 9.84
N PRO A 168 -1.11 9.34 8.86
CA PRO A 168 -0.35 10.56 9.12
C PRO A 168 -1.25 11.64 9.72
N THR A 169 -0.74 12.37 10.70
CA THR A 169 -1.48 13.45 11.38
C THR A 169 -1.17 14.81 10.76
N CYS A 170 -1.92 15.85 11.15
CA CYS A 170 -1.57 17.22 10.81
C CYS A 170 -0.14 17.56 11.28
N PHE A 171 0.26 17.09 12.47
CA PHE A 171 1.60 17.29 12.98
C PHE A 171 2.68 16.54 12.17
N THR A 172 2.36 15.35 11.67
CA THR A 172 3.25 14.59 10.78
C THR A 172 3.58 15.41 9.54
N HIS A 173 2.58 15.98 8.87
CA HIS A 173 2.80 16.82 7.68
C HIS A 173 3.46 18.16 8.01
N PHE A 174 3.09 18.82 9.11
CA PHE A 174 3.78 20.02 9.59
C PHE A 174 5.27 19.77 9.87
N SER A 175 5.61 18.59 10.40
CA SER A 175 7.01 18.23 10.64
C SER A 175 7.80 18.11 9.33
N LEU A 176 7.16 17.65 8.25
CA LEU A 176 7.79 17.61 6.93
C LEU A 176 8.14 19.01 6.41
N THR A 177 7.33 20.04 6.71
CA THR A 177 7.63 21.41 6.25
C THR A 177 8.86 22.03 6.91
N ASN A 178 9.29 21.46 8.05
CA ASN A 178 10.49 21.90 8.76
C ASN A 178 11.77 21.19 8.29
N ILE A 179 11.66 20.20 7.40
CA ILE A 179 12.82 19.50 6.84
C ILE A 179 13.45 20.37 5.76
N THR A 180 14.71 20.75 5.97
CA THR A 180 15.45 21.65 5.05
C THR A 180 16.23 20.92 3.97
N SER A 181 16.56 19.64 4.19
CA SER A 181 17.22 18.80 3.19
C SER A 181 16.19 18.18 2.26
N LEU A 182 16.32 18.43 0.95
CA LEU A 182 15.46 17.80 -0.05
C LEU A 182 15.51 16.26 0.01
N ALA A 183 16.70 15.68 0.20
CA ALA A 183 16.85 14.23 0.31
C ALA A 183 16.10 13.66 1.53
N SER A 184 16.25 14.30 2.69
CA SER A 184 15.54 13.89 3.90
C SER A 184 14.03 14.11 3.76
N TRP A 185 13.61 15.19 3.10
CA TRP A 185 12.20 15.46 2.86
C TRP A 185 11.59 14.37 1.98
N LEU A 186 12.25 14.01 0.87
CA LEU A 186 11.76 12.98 -0.06
C LEU A 186 11.53 11.64 0.63
N VAL A 187 12.49 11.19 1.44
CA VAL A 187 12.38 9.93 2.20
C VAL A 187 11.24 10.00 3.22
N ASN A 188 11.12 11.11 3.96
CA ASN A 188 10.09 11.23 5.00
C ASN A 188 8.69 11.45 4.43
N ALA A 189 8.58 12.14 3.30
CA ALA A 189 7.31 12.35 2.59
C ALA A 189 6.78 11.03 2.01
N ALA A 190 7.64 10.23 1.39
CA ALA A 190 7.28 8.90 0.88
C ALA A 190 6.93 7.93 2.02
N GLY A 191 7.77 7.87 3.06
CA GLY A 191 7.58 7.05 4.23
C GLY A 191 6.43 7.56 5.11
N ASN A 192 6.74 8.37 6.12
CA ASN A 192 5.79 8.78 7.15
C ASN A 192 4.65 9.66 6.64
N GLY A 193 4.85 10.42 5.56
CA GLY A 193 3.84 11.33 5.01
C GLY A 193 2.76 10.67 4.17
N HIS A 194 3.02 9.49 3.60
CA HIS A 194 2.21 8.90 2.55
C HIS A 194 2.07 7.37 2.67
N GLY A 195 3.18 6.64 2.82
CA GLY A 195 3.24 5.18 2.84
C GLY A 195 2.21 4.49 3.76
N PRO A 196 2.03 4.92 5.02
CA PRO A 196 1.03 4.36 5.93
C PRO A 196 -0.39 4.34 5.36
N VAL A 197 -0.76 5.28 4.51
CA VAL A 197 -2.12 5.32 3.94
C VAL A 197 -2.39 4.08 3.08
N HIS A 198 -1.43 3.63 2.27
CA HIS A 198 -1.55 2.40 1.47
C HIS A 198 -1.79 1.18 2.34
N VAL A 199 -1.03 1.04 3.42
CA VAL A 199 -1.13 -0.10 4.36
C VAL A 199 -2.51 -0.15 4.99
N ASN A 200 -3.01 1.00 5.47
CA ASN A 200 -4.26 1.07 6.20
C ASN A 200 -5.52 0.99 5.34
N THR A 201 -5.43 1.34 4.07
CA THR A 201 -6.58 1.41 3.16
C THR A 201 -6.66 0.27 2.15
N GLY A 202 -5.52 -0.38 1.85
CA GLY A 202 -5.45 -1.53 0.95
C GLY A 202 -5.60 -2.88 1.65
N GLY A 203 -5.02 -3.00 2.85
CA GLY A 203 -5.07 -4.20 3.69
C GLY A 203 -4.58 -5.49 3.04
N VAL A 204 -4.59 -6.57 3.81
CA VAL A 204 -4.35 -7.95 3.34
C VAL A 204 -5.27 -8.87 4.11
N PHE A 205 -5.93 -9.81 3.46
CA PHE A 205 -6.92 -10.67 4.13
C PHE A 205 -6.94 -12.08 3.55
N GLY A 206 -7.83 -12.91 4.11
CA GLY A 206 -8.08 -14.28 3.70
C GLY A 206 -7.53 -15.27 4.71
N GLU A 207 -7.06 -16.42 4.23
CA GLU A 207 -6.51 -17.47 5.11
C GLU A 207 -5.33 -16.99 5.94
N CYS A 208 -4.63 -15.94 5.50
CA CYS A 208 -3.51 -15.37 6.25
C CYS A 208 -3.94 -14.85 7.63
N SER A 209 -5.17 -14.39 7.83
CA SER A 209 -5.62 -13.90 9.14
C SER A 209 -5.65 -15.03 10.18
N GLY A 210 -6.10 -16.22 9.78
CA GLY A 210 -6.05 -17.41 10.63
C GLY A 210 -4.66 -18.04 10.72
N MET A 211 -3.93 -18.12 9.59
CA MET A 211 -2.59 -18.70 9.54
C MET A 211 -1.56 -17.89 10.30
N MET A 212 -1.64 -16.56 10.27
CA MET A 212 -0.72 -15.67 10.98
C MET A 212 -0.93 -15.81 12.49
N SER A 213 -2.18 -15.80 12.97
CA SER A 213 -2.50 -16.10 14.37
C SER A 213 -1.96 -17.46 14.78
N LYS A 214 -2.25 -18.50 13.99
CA LYS A 214 -1.78 -19.86 14.27
C LYS A 214 -0.25 -19.96 14.27
N MET A 215 0.44 -19.27 13.37
CA MET A 215 1.90 -19.22 13.33
C MET A 215 2.48 -18.50 14.56
N TYR A 216 1.80 -17.45 15.04
CA TYR A 216 2.17 -16.81 16.30
C TYR A 216 1.98 -17.72 17.51
N ASP A 217 0.89 -18.48 17.54
CA ASP A 217 0.55 -19.38 18.64
C ASP A 217 1.43 -20.66 18.63
N ASP A 218 1.58 -21.32 17.48
CA ASP A 218 2.35 -22.56 17.32
C ASP A 218 3.86 -22.36 17.48
N HIS A 219 4.35 -21.13 17.34
CA HIS A 219 5.77 -20.79 17.40
C HIS A 219 6.07 -19.65 18.38
N GLU A 220 5.24 -19.44 19.40
CA GLU A 220 5.40 -18.35 20.38
C GLU A 220 6.82 -18.32 20.97
N ASP A 221 7.34 -19.49 21.37
CA ASP A 221 8.68 -19.65 21.93
C ASP A 221 9.79 -19.20 20.97
N LEU A 222 9.63 -19.50 19.69
CA LEU A 222 10.60 -19.16 18.64
C LEU A 222 10.49 -17.68 18.25
N LEU A 223 9.28 -17.14 18.24
CA LEU A 223 9.02 -15.74 17.91
C LEU A 223 9.38 -14.78 19.05
N ALA A 224 9.37 -15.26 20.29
CA ALA A 224 9.83 -14.54 21.49
C ALA A 224 11.35 -14.60 21.70
N GLN A 225 12.09 -15.39 20.91
CA GLN A 225 13.55 -15.43 20.99
C GLN A 225 14.14 -14.08 20.60
N ASN A 226 15.14 -13.67 21.38
CA ASN A 226 15.90 -12.45 21.16
C ASN A 226 16.98 -12.68 20.10
N PHE A 227 16.94 -11.91 19.03
CA PHE A 227 17.95 -11.87 17.98
C PHE A 227 18.63 -10.52 17.98
N THR A 228 19.95 -10.50 17.89
CA THR A 228 20.66 -9.28 17.50
C THR A 228 20.63 -9.13 15.99
N VAL A 229 20.69 -7.91 15.48
CA VAL A 229 20.84 -7.65 14.04
C VAL A 229 22.04 -8.41 13.46
N LYS A 230 23.16 -8.46 14.20
CA LYS A 230 24.31 -9.31 13.85
C LYS A 230 23.98 -10.80 13.85
N GLY A 231 23.21 -11.30 14.82
CA GLY A 231 22.79 -12.70 14.86
C GLY A 231 21.96 -13.12 13.65
N ILE A 232 21.07 -12.23 13.17
CA ILE A 232 20.29 -12.45 11.94
C ILE A 232 21.21 -12.42 10.72
N SER A 233 22.16 -11.48 10.68
CA SER A 233 23.18 -11.39 9.63
C SER A 233 23.97 -12.70 9.51
N ASP A 234 24.47 -13.20 10.64
CA ASP A 234 25.23 -14.45 10.73
C ASP A 234 24.37 -15.66 10.27
N MET A 235 23.08 -15.68 10.62
CA MET A 235 22.14 -16.72 10.16
C MET A 235 21.88 -16.68 8.65
N ILE A 236 21.69 -15.49 8.07
CA ILE A 236 21.50 -15.31 6.62
C ILE A 236 22.75 -15.76 5.89
N LEU A 237 23.93 -15.35 6.36
CA LEU A 237 25.22 -15.78 5.82
C LEU A 237 25.38 -17.30 5.89
N ALA A 238 25.06 -17.92 7.02
CA ALA A 238 25.16 -19.37 7.19
C ALA A 238 24.19 -20.14 6.29
N THR A 239 23.00 -19.62 6.05
CA THR A 239 21.94 -20.33 5.31
C THR A 239 22.01 -20.10 3.81
N THR A 240 22.42 -18.89 3.39
CA THR A 240 22.35 -18.45 1.99
C THR A 240 23.72 -18.17 1.36
N GLY A 241 24.78 -18.06 2.18
CA GLY A 241 26.10 -17.62 1.74
C GLY A 241 26.20 -16.12 1.44
N ILE A 242 25.15 -15.34 1.69
CA ILE A 242 25.11 -13.90 1.42
C ILE A 242 25.54 -13.12 2.67
N ASP A 243 26.63 -12.36 2.55
CA ASP A 243 26.99 -11.35 3.54
C ASP A 243 26.23 -10.05 3.25
N ASN A 244 25.35 -9.66 4.17
CA ASN A 244 24.54 -8.44 4.07
C ASN A 244 25.15 -7.25 4.82
N GLY A 245 26.29 -7.43 5.52
CA GLY A 245 27.01 -6.36 6.22
C GLY A 245 26.29 -5.78 7.44
N TRP A 246 25.21 -6.39 7.94
CA TRP A 246 24.47 -5.86 9.08
C TRP A 246 25.21 -6.10 10.41
N VAL A 247 25.50 -5.02 11.14
CA VAL A 247 26.39 -5.03 12.33
C VAL A 247 25.77 -4.49 13.63
N GLY A 248 24.43 -4.38 13.70
CA GLY A 248 23.74 -3.85 14.88
C GLY A 248 23.74 -4.80 16.09
N THR A 249 23.81 -4.24 17.30
CA THR A 249 23.67 -4.96 18.58
C THR A 249 22.27 -4.87 19.16
N ASP A 250 21.39 -4.10 18.54
CA ASP A 250 19.99 -3.99 18.96
C ASP A 250 19.34 -5.37 18.94
N VAL A 251 18.59 -5.64 20.01
CA VAL A 251 17.91 -6.91 20.23
C VAL A 251 16.46 -6.77 19.82
N TYR A 252 16.04 -7.61 18.88
CA TYR A 252 14.67 -7.72 18.42
C TYR A 252 14.20 -9.15 18.57
N THR A 253 12.96 -9.33 18.94
CA THR A 253 12.28 -10.62 18.83
C THR A 253 11.96 -10.91 17.36
N LEU A 254 11.89 -12.19 16.97
CA LEU A 254 11.41 -12.58 15.64
C LEU A 254 10.02 -12.01 15.37
N LYS A 255 9.16 -11.93 16.39
CA LYS A 255 7.85 -11.25 16.33
C LYS A 255 7.98 -9.77 15.92
N GLN A 256 8.92 -9.04 16.52
CA GLN A 256 9.17 -7.64 16.16
C GLN A 256 9.71 -7.51 14.72
N ILE A 257 10.61 -8.40 14.31
CA ILE A 257 11.20 -8.39 12.95
C ILE A 257 10.14 -8.69 11.89
N VAL A 258 9.32 -9.73 12.09
CA VAL A 258 8.23 -10.08 11.17
C VAL A 258 7.22 -8.94 11.07
N THR A 259 6.85 -8.31 12.19
CA THR A 259 5.96 -7.14 12.21
C THR A 259 6.55 -5.95 11.44
N ILE A 260 7.88 -5.72 11.53
CA ILE A 260 8.56 -4.66 10.80
C ILE A 260 8.57 -4.96 9.28
N CYS A 261 8.90 -6.19 8.88
CA CYS A 261 9.00 -6.58 7.47
C CYS A 261 7.66 -6.80 6.78
N SER A 262 6.61 -7.17 7.50
CA SER A 262 5.24 -7.30 6.94
C SER A 262 4.55 -5.95 6.74
N THR A 263 5.19 -4.86 7.15
CA THR A 263 4.64 -3.49 7.12
C THR A 263 5.58 -2.48 6.42
N SER A 264 6.71 -2.94 5.88
CA SER A 264 7.60 -2.21 4.95
C SER A 264 7.30 -2.62 3.52
#